data_AF-A4VB17-F1
#
_entry.id   AF-A4VB17-F1
#
_cell.length_a   1.000
_cell.length_b   1.000
_cell.length_c   1.000
_cell.angle_alpha   90.00
_cell.angle_beta   90.00
_cell.angle_gamma   90.00
#
_symmetry.space_group_name_H-M   'P 1'
#
loop_
_entity.id
_entity.type
_entity.pdbx_description
1 polymer ?
#
loop_
_entity_poly.entity_id
_entity_poly.type
_entity_poly.pdbx_seq_one_letter_code
_entity_poly.pdbx_strand_id
1 'polypeptide(L)'
;TNTTAAEKKPEKTSFGGLKDQDRIFTNLYGRHDRRPKGAISRGDWYKTKEILIKDNEWIQQEIVKSGLKGRGGAGFPTGMKWSFMNKPRDGRPRYLVVNADEGEPGTCKDREIMRRDPHKLVEGCLVAGKAMGARAA
;
A
#
# COMPACT_ATOMS: atom_id res chain seq x y z
N THR A 1 28.32 -22.05 -19.43
CA THR A 1 27.21 -21.92 -18.46
C THR A 1 26.61 -20.55 -18.62
N ASN A 2 25.37 -20.45 -19.11
CA ASN A 2 24.74 -19.18 -19.50
C ASN A 2 24.39 -18.32 -18.27
N THR A 3 25.08 -17.19 -18.14
CA THR A 3 24.73 -16.10 -17.23
C THR A 3 23.52 -15.38 -17.81
N THR A 4 22.34 -15.56 -17.20
CA THR A 4 21.15 -14.77 -17.53
C THR A 4 21.40 -13.32 -17.13
N ALA A 5 21.65 -12.47 -18.12
CA ALA A 5 21.73 -11.02 -17.94
C ALA A 5 20.37 -10.50 -17.44
N ALA A 6 20.38 -9.77 -16.32
CA ALA A 6 19.19 -9.08 -15.83
C ALA A 6 18.75 -8.03 -16.86
N GLU A 7 17.48 -8.11 -17.31
CA GLU A 7 16.89 -7.12 -18.21
C GLU A 7 16.96 -5.72 -17.59
N LYS A 8 17.68 -4.80 -18.25
CA LYS A 8 17.69 -3.37 -17.90
C LYS A 8 16.30 -2.79 -18.18
N LYS A 9 15.61 -2.32 -17.15
CA LYS A 9 14.38 -1.52 -17.30
C LYS A 9 14.70 -0.28 -18.17
N PRO A 10 13.88 0.02 -19.19
CA PRO A 10 14.12 1.19 -20.04
C PRO A 10 14.02 2.48 -19.22
N GLU A 11 15.04 3.34 -19.31
CA GLU A 11 15.03 4.68 -18.71
C GLU A 11 13.99 5.54 -19.44
N LYS A 12 12.85 5.79 -18.79
CA LYS A 12 11.88 6.76 -19.30
C LYS A 12 12.45 8.17 -19.13
N THR A 13 12.56 8.89 -20.25
CA THR A 13 13.04 10.28 -20.30
C THR A 13 11.93 11.32 -20.21
N SER A 14 10.66 10.89 -20.28
CA SER A 14 9.47 11.74 -20.11
C SER A 14 8.60 11.20 -18.97
N PHE A 15 8.18 12.10 -18.07
CA PHE A 15 7.39 11.81 -16.88
C PHE A 15 6.07 12.61 -16.91
N GLY A 16 5.03 12.07 -16.27
CA GLY A 16 3.66 12.59 -16.36
C GLY A 16 2.76 11.69 -17.22
N GLY A 17 1.57 12.17 -17.58
CA GLY A 17 0.66 11.44 -18.49
C GLY A 17 0.04 10.16 -17.91
N LEU A 18 -0.27 10.15 -16.60
CA LEU A 18 -0.93 9.01 -15.95
C LEU A 18 -2.35 8.85 -16.52
N LYS A 19 -2.64 7.69 -17.12
CA LYS A 19 -3.98 7.39 -17.64
C LYS A 19 -4.94 7.15 -16.47
N ASP A 20 -6.23 7.37 -16.70
CA ASP A 20 -7.22 7.23 -15.64
C ASP A 20 -7.31 5.80 -15.09
N GLN A 21 -7.10 4.77 -15.94
CA GLN A 21 -7.03 3.38 -15.47
C GLN A 21 -5.80 3.06 -14.61
N ASP A 22 -4.73 3.85 -14.70
CA ASP A 22 -3.51 3.66 -13.92
C ASP A 22 -3.62 4.30 -12.51
N ARG A 23 -4.72 5.03 -12.25
CA ARG A 23 -4.97 5.66 -10.95
C ARG A 23 -5.41 4.62 -9.93
N ILE A 24 -4.67 4.52 -8.83
CA ILE A 24 -5.00 3.62 -7.72
C ILE A 24 -6.25 4.09 -6.95
N PHE A 25 -6.39 5.41 -6.72
CA PHE A 25 -7.53 6.01 -6.01
C PHE A 25 -8.60 6.46 -7.01
N THR A 26 -9.51 5.56 -7.34
CA THR A 26 -10.50 5.75 -8.40
C THR A 26 -11.74 6.53 -7.95
N ASN A 27 -12.07 6.52 -6.65
CA ASN A 27 -13.21 7.29 -6.12
C ASN A 27 -12.80 8.59 -5.39
N LEU A 28 -11.65 9.17 -5.74
CA LEU A 28 -11.12 10.34 -5.05
C LEU A 28 -12.06 11.56 -5.06
N TYR A 29 -12.94 11.66 -6.05
CA TYR A 29 -13.94 12.74 -6.17
C TYR A 29 -15.32 12.38 -5.62
N GLY A 30 -15.52 11.16 -5.10
CA GLY A 30 -16.80 10.74 -4.52
C GLY A 30 -17.92 10.59 -5.55
N ARG A 31 -17.57 10.34 -6.83
CA ARG A 31 -18.54 10.14 -7.93
C ARG A 31 -19.23 8.78 -7.86
N HIS A 32 -18.65 7.84 -7.14
CA HIS A 32 -19.15 6.48 -6.96
C HIS A 32 -19.44 6.19 -5.48
N ASP A 33 -20.19 5.13 -5.21
CA ASP A 33 -20.58 4.76 -3.84
C ASP A 33 -19.34 4.37 -2.99
N ARG A 34 -19.15 5.01 -1.83
CA ARG A 34 -18.05 4.68 -0.91
C ARG A 34 -18.29 3.39 -0.14
N ARG A 35 -19.54 2.92 -0.06
CA ARG A 35 -19.94 1.75 0.74
C ARG A 35 -19.37 0.46 0.16
N PRO A 36 -19.38 -0.67 0.91
CA PRO A 36 -18.76 -1.92 0.47
C PRO A 36 -19.13 -2.37 -0.95
N LYS A 37 -20.41 -2.22 -1.35
CA LYS A 37 -20.87 -2.57 -2.71
C LYS A 37 -20.13 -1.79 -3.79
N GLY A 38 -19.96 -0.48 -3.61
CA GLY A 38 -19.23 0.35 -4.56
C GLY A 38 -17.73 0.06 -4.56
N ALA A 39 -17.15 -0.20 -3.39
CA ALA A 39 -15.74 -0.58 -3.27
C ALA A 39 -15.44 -1.87 -4.05
N ILE A 40 -16.27 -2.92 -3.88
CA ILE A 40 -16.15 -4.18 -4.62
C ILE A 40 -16.25 -3.95 -6.13
N SER A 41 -17.17 -3.09 -6.60
CA SER A 41 -17.28 -2.78 -8.03
C SER A 41 -16.04 -2.09 -8.63
N ARG A 42 -15.20 -1.45 -7.79
CA ARG A 42 -13.94 -0.81 -8.20
C ARG A 42 -12.72 -1.74 -8.08
N GLY A 43 -12.92 -2.98 -7.65
CA GLY A 43 -11.86 -3.96 -7.44
C GLY A 43 -11.20 -3.89 -6.06
N ASP A 44 -11.77 -3.16 -5.10
CA ASP A 44 -11.35 -3.28 -3.70
C ASP A 44 -11.74 -4.65 -3.16
N TRP A 45 -10.94 -5.18 -2.24
CA TRP A 45 -11.10 -6.53 -1.70
C TRP A 45 -10.91 -7.67 -2.73
N TYR A 46 -10.37 -7.35 -3.91
CA TYR A 46 -10.14 -8.34 -4.94
C TYR A 46 -8.97 -9.25 -4.56
N LYS A 47 -9.27 -10.55 -4.41
CA LYS A 47 -8.28 -11.59 -4.08
C LYS A 47 -7.48 -11.32 -2.79
N THR A 48 -7.96 -10.46 -1.89
CA THR A 48 -7.28 -10.18 -0.62
C THR A 48 -7.05 -11.46 0.16
N LYS A 49 -8.00 -12.41 0.14
CA LYS A 49 -7.83 -13.73 0.76
C LYS A 49 -6.62 -14.49 0.20
N GLU A 50 -6.42 -14.48 -1.12
CA GLU A 50 -5.27 -15.13 -1.75
C GLU A 50 -3.96 -14.47 -1.30
N ILE A 51 -3.94 -13.14 -1.20
CA ILE A 51 -2.78 -12.37 -0.70
C ILE A 51 -2.49 -12.73 0.77
N LEU A 52 -3.51 -12.85 1.61
CA LEU A 52 -3.35 -13.14 3.04
C LEU A 52 -2.89 -14.58 3.34
N ILE A 53 -3.10 -15.50 2.39
CA ILE A 53 -2.60 -16.89 2.51
C ILE A 53 -1.12 -16.96 2.12
N LYS A 54 -0.58 -15.98 1.36
CA LYS A 54 0.85 -15.92 1.07
C LYS A 54 1.66 -15.63 2.34
N ASP A 55 2.94 -15.99 2.26
CA ASP A 55 3.91 -15.72 3.32
C ASP A 55 4.07 -14.21 3.53
N ASN A 56 4.34 -13.81 4.78
CA ASN A 56 4.53 -12.42 5.13
C ASN A 56 5.73 -11.83 4.37
N GLU A 57 6.80 -12.62 4.23
CA GLU A 57 7.99 -12.26 3.47
C GLU A 57 7.67 -12.01 1.99
N TRP A 58 6.76 -12.78 1.40
CA TRP A 58 6.35 -12.60 0.00
C TRP A 58 5.73 -11.22 -0.21
N ILE A 59 4.81 -10.80 0.69
CA ILE A 59 4.18 -9.47 0.61
C ILE A 59 5.25 -8.37 0.73
N GLN A 60 6.19 -8.51 1.68
CA GLN A 60 7.25 -7.52 1.88
C GLN A 60 8.19 -7.42 0.67
N GLN A 61 8.56 -8.54 0.07
CA GLN A 61 9.41 -8.58 -1.13
C GLN A 61 8.74 -7.87 -2.30
N GLU A 62 7.44 -8.06 -2.52
CA GLU A 62 6.70 -7.34 -3.56
C GLU A 62 6.67 -5.82 -3.30
N ILE A 63 6.55 -5.39 -2.04
CA ILE A 63 6.65 -3.95 -1.70
C ILE A 63 8.05 -3.41 -1.94
N VAL A 64 9.11 -4.15 -1.60
CA VAL A 64 10.49 -3.75 -1.90
C VAL A 64 10.69 -3.62 -3.42
N LYS A 65 10.24 -4.62 -4.18
CA LYS A 65 10.33 -4.67 -5.65
C LYS A 65 9.54 -3.55 -6.33
N SER A 66 8.43 -3.10 -5.73
CA SER A 66 7.63 -1.97 -6.23
C SER A 66 8.39 -0.63 -6.17
N GLY A 67 9.42 -0.52 -5.33
CA GLY A 67 10.14 0.73 -5.10
C GLY A 67 9.33 1.79 -4.35
N LEU A 68 8.26 1.40 -3.66
CA LEU A 68 7.40 2.31 -2.92
C LEU A 68 8.19 3.05 -1.82
N LYS A 69 8.01 4.37 -1.80
CA LYS A 69 8.56 5.28 -0.78
C LYS A 69 7.42 5.88 0.05
N GLY A 70 7.73 6.27 1.29
CA GLY A 70 6.80 6.90 2.21
C GLY A 70 6.08 8.11 1.60
N ARG A 71 4.80 8.27 1.95
CA ARG A 71 3.90 9.32 1.44
C ARG A 71 3.60 10.44 2.45
N GLY A 72 4.38 10.50 3.53
CA GLY A 72 4.30 11.51 4.61
C GLY A 72 5.52 12.42 4.67
N GLY A 73 6.10 12.80 3.53
CA GLY A 73 7.22 13.76 3.46
C GLY A 73 8.63 13.15 3.57
N ALA A 74 8.87 12.22 4.50
CA ALA A 74 10.22 11.67 4.74
C ALA A 74 10.79 10.80 3.59
N GLY A 75 9.94 10.31 2.69
CA GLY A 75 10.37 9.55 1.50
C GLY A 75 11.11 8.22 1.77
N PHE A 76 11.09 7.72 3.00
CA PHE A 76 11.80 6.50 3.39
C PHE A 76 11.24 5.26 2.64
N PRO A 77 12.07 4.32 2.14
CA PRO A 77 11.60 3.13 1.43
C PRO A 77 10.67 2.27 2.30
N THR A 78 9.42 2.08 1.86
CA THR A 78 8.37 1.46 2.68
C THR A 78 8.66 0.01 2.99
N GLY A 79 9.12 -0.77 2.00
CA GLY A 79 9.44 -2.19 2.19
C GLY A 79 10.59 -2.41 3.17
N MET A 80 11.61 -1.54 3.14
CA MET A 80 12.71 -1.56 4.11
C MET A 80 12.23 -1.20 5.52
N LYS A 81 11.30 -0.25 5.66
CA LYS A 81 10.73 0.08 6.97
C LYS A 81 9.98 -1.12 7.57
N TRP A 82 9.24 -1.85 6.74
CA TRP A 82 8.46 -3.01 7.19
C TRP A 82 9.34 -4.18 7.61
N SER A 83 10.49 -4.40 6.95
CA SER A 83 11.39 -5.51 7.28
C SER A 83 12.00 -5.40 8.69
N PHE A 84 12.03 -4.21 9.28
CA PHE A 84 12.46 -4.03 10.68
C PHE A 84 11.56 -4.77 11.68
N MET A 85 10.35 -5.12 11.28
CA MET A 85 9.42 -5.91 12.09
C MET A 85 9.68 -7.42 11.98
N ASN A 86 10.55 -7.93 11.12
CA ASN A 86 10.80 -9.38 10.97
C ASN A 86 11.64 -10.01 12.09
N LYS A 87 11.96 -9.25 13.13
CA LYS A 87 12.67 -9.78 14.30
C LYS A 87 11.88 -10.94 14.92
N PRO A 88 12.53 -11.84 15.66
CA PRO A 88 11.82 -12.85 16.45
C PRO A 88 10.78 -12.20 17.38
N ARG A 89 9.67 -12.89 17.64
CA ARG A 89 8.67 -12.42 18.60
C ARG A 89 9.25 -12.53 20.01
N ASP A 90 9.22 -11.44 20.74
CA ASP A 90 9.68 -11.30 22.13
C ASP A 90 8.51 -11.48 23.12
N GLY A 91 7.41 -12.07 22.68
CA GLY A 91 6.16 -12.21 23.44
C GLY A 91 5.24 -11.00 23.39
N ARG A 92 5.69 -9.83 22.92
CA ARG A 92 4.86 -8.63 22.86
C ARG A 92 4.02 -8.59 21.58
N PRO A 93 2.76 -8.11 21.67
CA PRO A 93 1.95 -7.88 20.48
C PRO A 93 2.55 -6.73 19.66
N ARG A 94 2.54 -6.90 18.33
CA ARG A 94 2.95 -5.88 17.37
C ARG A 94 1.73 -5.12 16.91
N TYR A 95 1.90 -3.84 16.65
CA TYR A 95 0.82 -2.97 16.20
C TYR A 95 1.21 -2.26 14.92
N LEU A 96 0.22 -2.08 14.06
CA LEU A 96 0.29 -1.13 12.96
C LEU A 96 -0.36 0.17 13.45
N VAL A 97 0.28 1.30 13.19
CA VAL A 97 -0.33 2.62 13.37
C VAL A 97 -0.37 3.28 12.01
N VAL A 98 -1.56 3.60 11.55
CA VAL A 98 -1.78 4.39 10.35
C VAL A 98 -1.84 5.86 10.74
N ASN A 99 -0.92 6.66 10.22
CA ASN A 99 -1.01 8.10 10.40
C ASN A 99 -2.13 8.64 9.50
N ALA A 100 -3.20 9.09 10.14
CA ALA A 100 -4.35 9.74 9.51
C ALA A 100 -4.45 11.23 9.87
N ASP A 101 -3.44 11.76 10.57
CA ASP A 101 -3.31 13.18 10.82
C ASP A 101 -2.89 13.89 9.52
N GLU A 102 -3.53 15.03 9.25
CA GLU A 102 -3.31 15.86 8.08
C GLU A 102 -3.33 17.34 8.50
N GLY A 103 -2.52 17.65 9.51
CA GLY A 103 -2.37 19.00 10.04
C GLY A 103 -1.44 19.90 9.20
N GLU A 104 -0.66 19.34 8.27
CA GLU A 104 0.28 20.12 7.47
C GLU A 104 -0.44 21.07 6.49
N PRO A 105 -0.13 22.39 6.51
CA PRO A 105 -0.73 23.35 5.59
C PRO A 105 -0.57 22.94 4.12
N GLY A 106 -1.70 22.91 3.40
CA GLY A 106 -1.73 22.53 1.98
C GLY A 106 -1.86 21.03 1.70
N THR A 107 -1.94 20.18 2.73
CA THR A 107 -2.16 18.73 2.58
C THR A 107 -3.65 18.42 2.70
N CYS A 108 -4.22 17.75 1.69
CA CYS A 108 -5.63 17.33 1.66
C CYS A 108 -5.86 15.94 1.03
N LYS A 109 -4.77 15.19 0.80
CA LYS A 109 -4.78 13.87 0.18
C LYS A 109 -5.43 12.81 1.07
N ASP A 110 -5.16 12.84 2.37
CA ASP A 110 -5.54 11.80 3.32
C ASP A 110 -7.02 11.95 3.68
N ARG A 111 -7.52 13.19 3.84
CA ARG A 111 -8.94 13.50 4.02
C ARG A 111 -9.82 12.91 2.94
N GLU A 112 -9.45 13.04 1.67
CA GLU A 112 -10.30 12.58 0.57
C GLU A 112 -10.31 11.05 0.45
N ILE A 113 -9.18 10.40 0.71
CA ILE A 113 -9.12 8.93 0.77
C ILE A 113 -10.03 8.42 1.89
N MET A 114 -9.91 8.97 3.10
CA MET A 114 -10.73 8.56 4.24
C MET A 114 -12.23 8.78 4.02
N ARG A 115 -12.62 9.88 3.38
CA ARG A 115 -14.04 10.24 3.20
C ARG A 115 -14.69 9.55 2.01
N ARG A 116 -13.95 9.31 0.94
CA ARG A 116 -14.52 8.91 -0.37
C ARG A 116 -14.12 7.51 -0.81
N ASP A 117 -12.97 7.00 -0.34
CA ASP A 117 -12.50 5.65 -0.68
C ASP A 117 -11.90 4.90 0.54
N PRO A 118 -12.64 4.78 1.66
CA PRO A 118 -12.10 4.26 2.92
C PRO A 118 -11.71 2.78 2.83
N HIS A 119 -12.33 2.01 1.94
CA HIS A 119 -12.07 0.57 1.85
C HIS A 119 -10.65 0.25 1.38
N LYS A 120 -10.06 1.06 0.50
CA LYS A 120 -8.65 0.91 0.11
C LYS A 120 -7.71 1.08 1.31
N LEU A 121 -8.02 2.00 2.21
CA LEU A 121 -7.25 2.21 3.43
C LEU A 121 -7.35 1.00 4.36
N VAL A 122 -8.57 0.52 4.61
CA VAL A 122 -8.82 -0.63 5.50
C VAL A 122 -8.20 -1.91 4.94
N GLU A 123 -8.32 -2.17 3.64
CA GLU A 123 -7.64 -3.29 2.98
C GLU A 123 -6.11 -3.15 3.09
N GLY A 124 -5.58 -1.94 2.91
CA GLY A 124 -4.17 -1.63 3.13
C GLY A 124 -3.71 -1.94 4.56
N CYS A 125 -4.49 -1.59 5.57
CA CYS A 125 -4.21 -1.94 6.98
C CYS A 125 -4.12 -3.45 7.18
N LEU A 126 -5.04 -4.20 6.57
CA LEU A 126 -5.07 -5.66 6.70
C LEU A 126 -3.83 -6.30 6.05
N VAL A 127 -3.48 -5.90 4.83
CA VAL A 127 -2.32 -6.44 4.10
C VAL A 127 -1.01 -6.03 4.77
N ALA A 128 -0.85 -4.76 5.15
CA ALA A 128 0.34 -4.28 5.86
C ALA A 128 0.47 -4.92 7.24
N GLY A 129 -0.64 -5.04 7.98
CA GLY A 129 -0.68 -5.70 9.28
C GLY A 129 -0.27 -7.16 9.19
N LYS A 130 -0.77 -7.89 8.18
CA LYS A 130 -0.34 -9.26 7.88
C LYS A 130 1.15 -9.33 7.56
N ALA A 131 1.65 -8.47 6.67
CA ALA A 131 3.05 -8.43 6.29
C ALA A 131 3.98 -8.23 7.49
N MET A 132 3.62 -7.38 8.45
CA MET A 132 4.44 -7.11 9.66
C MET A 132 4.12 -8.03 10.85
N GLY A 133 3.16 -8.94 10.69
CA GLY A 133 2.68 -9.81 11.77
C GLY A 133 2.05 -9.03 12.94
N ALA A 134 1.38 -7.92 12.65
CA ALA A 134 0.68 -7.08 13.60
C ALA A 134 -0.60 -7.77 14.11
N ARG A 135 -0.93 -7.52 15.39
CA ARG A 135 -2.12 -8.01 16.06
C ARG A 135 -3.32 -7.09 15.83
N ALA A 136 -3.10 -5.79 15.73
CA ALA A 136 -4.11 -4.79 15.46
C ALA A 136 -3.51 -3.62 14.65
N ALA A 137 -4.39 -2.86 14.01
CA ALA A 137 -4.10 -1.69 13.18
C ALA A 137 -5.01 -0.52 13.57
#